data_AF-A0A7C1CNR4-F1
#
_entry.id   AF-A0A7C1CNR4-F1
#
_cell.length_a   1.000
_cell.length_b   1.000
_cell.length_c   1.000
_cell.angle_alpha   90.00
_cell.angle_beta   90.00
_cell.angle_gamma   90.00
#
_symmetry.space_group_name_H-M   'P 1'
#
loop_
_entity.id
_entity.type
_entity.pdbx_description
1 polymer ?
#
loop_
_entity_poly.entity_id
_entity_poly.type
_entity_poly.pdbx_seq_one_letter_code
_entity_poly.pdbx_strand_id
1 'polypeptide(L)'
;MKNQEGHDNSMNTLNRTTVSLLTCVVLFASFAYAQGEYGANDFRIKVDARGQVASFHDAVHRRERLVPTQPAPLVAVKKGDKTEEPSRAEFEKEPPLIRLHYEDCGVSLDIAVQETESHVSFEIIRAEPSDKVDAVIWGTVSCDHQQDGG
;
A
#
# COMPACT_ATOMS: atom_id res chain seq x y z
N MET A 1 -12.25 61.64 -53.86
CA MET A 1 -12.95 61.93 -52.60
C MET A 1 -14.13 60.96 -52.46
N LYS A 2 -13.99 59.96 -51.58
CA LYS A 2 -15.07 59.16 -51.00
C LYS A 2 -14.56 58.69 -49.64
N ASN A 3 -15.22 59.12 -48.58
CA ASN A 3 -14.97 58.73 -47.19
C ASN A 3 -16.06 57.75 -46.72
N GLN A 4 -15.80 57.15 -45.56
CA GLN A 4 -16.64 56.31 -44.67
C GLN A 4 -16.55 54.81 -44.92
N GLU A 5 -16.55 53.92 -43.91
CA GLU A 5 -16.23 53.89 -42.47
C GLU A 5 -16.49 52.42 -42.07
N GLY A 6 -15.82 51.90 -41.05
CA GLY A 6 -16.41 50.84 -40.21
C GLY A 6 -15.80 49.43 -40.27
N HIS A 7 -15.25 49.03 -39.12
CA HIS A 7 -15.22 47.69 -38.50
C HIS A 7 -14.76 46.48 -39.32
N ASP A 8 -13.68 45.82 -38.87
CA ASP A 8 -13.85 44.75 -37.87
C ASP A 8 -12.51 44.38 -37.21
N ASN A 9 -12.48 44.36 -35.87
CA ASN A 9 -11.36 43.86 -35.08
C ASN A 9 -11.55 42.36 -34.90
N SER A 10 -11.06 41.55 -35.84
CA SER A 10 -11.12 40.08 -35.72
C SER A 10 -9.80 39.50 -35.21
N MET A 11 -9.81 39.22 -33.91
CA MET A 11 -9.06 38.21 -33.15
C MET A 11 -8.08 37.32 -33.93
N ASN A 12 -6.78 37.51 -33.67
CA ASN A 12 -5.77 36.46 -33.82
C ASN A 12 -5.06 36.24 -32.47
N THR A 13 -5.77 35.64 -31.52
CA THR A 13 -5.19 35.10 -30.28
C THR A 13 -5.25 33.57 -30.35
N LEU A 14 -4.33 32.94 -31.08
CA LEU A 14 -4.34 31.49 -31.25
C LEU A 14 -2.95 30.89 -31.17
N ASN A 15 -2.28 31.00 -30.02
CA ASN A 15 -0.97 30.36 -29.80
C ASN A 15 -0.41 30.43 -28.37
N ARG A 16 -1.24 30.50 -27.31
CA ARG A 16 -0.73 30.48 -25.92
C ARG A 16 -1.40 29.52 -24.94
N THR A 17 -2.42 28.76 -25.35
CA THR A 17 -3.22 27.92 -24.43
C THR A 17 -3.05 26.41 -24.62
N THR A 18 -2.36 25.94 -25.66
CA THR A 18 -2.18 24.50 -25.92
C THR A 18 -0.94 23.87 -25.27
N VAL A 19 0.07 24.66 -24.89
CA VAL A 19 1.27 24.11 -24.22
C VAL A 19 1.01 23.83 -22.73
N SER A 20 -0.03 24.43 -22.13
CA SER A 20 -0.28 24.33 -20.68
C SER A 20 -1.11 23.11 -20.26
N LEU A 21 -1.81 22.44 -21.19
CA LEU A 21 -2.61 21.25 -20.88
C LEU A 21 -1.81 19.95 -20.93
N LEU A 22 -0.71 19.91 -21.70
CA LEU A 22 0.10 18.69 -21.85
C LEU A 22 1.00 18.42 -20.63
N THR A 23 1.34 19.47 -19.86
CA THR A 23 2.26 19.37 -18.71
C THR A 23 1.56 18.87 -17.43
N CYS A 24 0.24 19.02 -17.30
CA CYS A 24 -0.50 18.57 -16.10
C CYS A 24 -0.68 17.06 -16.03
N VAL A 25 -0.64 16.34 -17.16
CA VAL A 25 -0.93 14.90 -17.20
C VAL A 25 0.28 14.05 -16.78
N VAL A 26 1.50 14.59 -16.83
CA VAL A 26 2.74 13.84 -16.57
C VAL A 26 3.18 13.89 -15.09
N LEU A 27 2.60 14.77 -14.26
CA LEU A 27 3.03 14.97 -12.86
C LEU A 27 2.30 14.10 -11.83
N PHE A 28 1.35 13.26 -12.24
CA PHE A 28 0.56 12.40 -11.33
C PHE A 28 0.92 10.90 -11.42
N ALA A 29 2.10 10.55 -11.93
CA ALA A 29 2.50 9.15 -12.11
C ALA A 29 3.11 8.49 -10.85
N SER A 30 3.04 9.13 -9.67
CA SER A 30 3.35 8.45 -8.40
C SER A 30 2.12 7.68 -7.93
N PHE A 31 1.80 6.58 -8.62
CA PHE A 31 0.82 5.63 -8.10
C PHE A 31 1.40 4.98 -6.85
N ALA A 32 1.06 5.52 -5.67
CA ALA A 32 1.14 4.73 -4.45
C ALA A 32 0.23 3.52 -4.65
N TYR A 33 0.78 2.31 -4.58
CA TYR A 33 -0.04 1.11 -4.61
C TYR A 33 -0.94 1.12 -3.37
N ALA A 34 -2.25 0.99 -3.57
CA ALA A 34 -3.21 0.96 -2.46
C ALA A 34 -3.15 -0.36 -1.68
N GLN A 35 -2.43 -1.36 -2.19
CA GLN A 35 -2.27 -2.69 -1.60
C GLN A 35 -1.06 -3.40 -2.22
N GLY A 36 -0.40 -4.24 -1.41
CA GLY A 36 0.59 -5.20 -1.86
C GLY A 36 -0.02 -6.59 -1.99
N GLU A 37 0.39 -7.36 -2.99
CA GLU A 37 -0.01 -8.76 -3.15
C GLU A 37 1.25 -9.60 -3.36
N TYR A 38 1.42 -10.62 -2.52
CA TYR A 38 2.61 -11.45 -2.43
C TYR A 38 2.20 -12.91 -2.35
N GLY A 39 2.89 -13.83 -3.01
CA GLY A 39 2.51 -15.23 -2.92
C GLY A 39 3.50 -16.20 -3.51
N ALA A 40 3.12 -17.47 -3.38
CA ALA A 40 3.73 -18.60 -4.05
C ALA A 40 2.69 -19.22 -5.00
N ASN A 41 2.99 -20.38 -5.58
CA ASN A 41 2.04 -21.07 -6.46
C ASN A 41 0.73 -21.43 -5.76
N ASP A 42 0.81 -21.73 -4.46
CA ASP A 42 -0.27 -22.40 -3.72
C ASP A 42 -1.09 -21.42 -2.87
N PHE A 43 -0.62 -20.19 -2.69
CA PHE A 43 -1.31 -19.17 -1.90
C PHE A 43 -0.97 -17.74 -2.32
N ARG A 44 -1.86 -16.80 -1.95
CA ARG A 44 -1.68 -15.36 -2.15
C ARG A 44 -2.04 -14.62 -0.87
N ILE A 45 -1.19 -13.68 -0.47
CA ILE A 45 -1.39 -12.77 0.66
C ILE A 45 -1.59 -11.37 0.11
N LYS A 46 -2.64 -10.66 0.57
CA LYS A 46 -2.83 -9.24 0.27
C LYS A 46 -2.66 -8.41 1.54
N VAL A 47 -1.93 -7.32 1.44
CA VAL A 47 -1.77 -6.32 2.51
C VAL A 47 -2.38 -5.01 2.03
N ASP A 48 -3.32 -4.46 2.80
CA ASP A 48 -4.02 -3.21 2.46
C ASP A 48 -3.19 -1.96 2.81
N ALA A 49 -3.69 -0.78 2.41
CA ALA A 49 -3.05 0.52 2.68
C ALA A 49 -2.90 0.88 4.16
N ARG A 50 -3.51 0.13 5.08
CA ARG A 50 -3.34 0.29 6.54
C ARG A 50 -2.30 -0.67 7.10
N GLY A 51 -1.71 -1.54 6.29
CA GLY A 51 -0.79 -2.58 6.74
C GLY A 51 -1.49 -3.81 7.32
N GLN A 52 -2.77 -4.01 7.00
CA GLN A 52 -3.55 -5.16 7.42
C GLN A 52 -3.50 -6.23 6.35
N VAL A 53 -3.31 -7.49 6.75
CA VAL A 53 -3.55 -8.65 5.88
C VAL A 53 -5.05 -8.67 5.56
N ALA A 54 -5.40 -8.42 4.31
CA ALA A 54 -6.76 -8.32 3.83
C ALA A 54 -7.24 -9.60 3.11
N SER A 55 -6.32 -10.49 2.76
CA SER A 55 -6.61 -11.79 2.16
C SER A 55 -5.46 -12.75 2.41
N PHE A 56 -5.79 -14.00 2.76
CA PHE A 56 -4.90 -15.15 2.74
C PHE A 56 -5.57 -16.24 1.90
N HIS A 57 -5.43 -16.14 0.58
CA HIS A 57 -6.11 -17.02 -0.36
C HIS A 57 -5.30 -18.31 -0.57
N ASP A 58 -5.90 -19.45 -0.23
CA ASP A 58 -5.43 -20.79 -0.58
C ASP A 58 -5.86 -21.10 -2.03
N ALA A 59 -4.90 -21.06 -2.96
CA ALA A 59 -5.16 -21.24 -4.38
C ALA A 59 -5.46 -22.71 -4.73
N VAL A 60 -4.96 -23.66 -3.93
CA VAL A 60 -5.18 -25.10 -4.11
C VAL A 60 -6.64 -25.46 -3.86
N HIS A 61 -7.19 -25.00 -2.74
CA HIS A 61 -8.58 -25.25 -2.34
C HIS A 61 -9.55 -24.15 -2.76
N ARG A 62 -9.04 -23.08 -3.39
CA ARG A 62 -9.79 -21.87 -3.81
C ARG A 62 -10.60 -21.26 -2.68
N ARG A 63 -9.99 -21.14 -1.50
CA ARG A 63 -10.68 -20.70 -0.27
C ARG A 63 -9.93 -19.53 0.36
N GLU A 64 -10.68 -18.54 0.83
CA GLU A 64 -10.17 -17.50 1.73
C GLU A 64 -9.99 -18.09 3.14
N ARG A 65 -8.78 -17.96 3.69
CA ARG A 65 -8.42 -18.50 5.00
C ARG A 65 -8.46 -17.44 6.10
N LEU A 66 -8.44 -16.16 5.72
CA LEU A 66 -8.54 -15.05 6.66
C LEU A 66 -9.99 -14.91 7.19
N VAL A 67 -10.13 -14.73 8.50
CA VAL A 67 -11.41 -14.43 9.14
C VAL A 67 -11.72 -12.94 8.91
N PRO A 68 -12.80 -12.58 8.19
CA PRO A 68 -13.00 -11.21 7.66
C PRO A 68 -13.32 -10.15 8.72
N THR A 69 -13.61 -10.53 9.97
CA THR A 69 -14.11 -9.61 11.01
C THR A 69 -13.09 -9.25 12.07
N GLN A 70 -11.85 -9.77 12.00
CA GLN A 70 -10.81 -9.52 12.99
C GLN A 70 -9.68 -8.67 12.38
N PRO A 71 -9.15 -7.67 13.10
CA PRO A 71 -7.91 -7.00 12.72
C PRO A 71 -6.80 -8.01 12.50
N ALA A 72 -6.00 -7.76 11.47
CA ALA A 72 -5.01 -8.70 10.97
C ALA A 72 -3.74 -7.94 10.57
N PRO A 73 -3.11 -7.17 11.49
CA PRO A 73 -1.93 -6.41 11.15
C PRO A 73 -0.81 -7.34 10.66
N LEU A 74 -0.10 -6.96 9.60
CA LEU A 74 1.07 -7.74 9.15
C LEU A 74 2.11 -7.80 10.27
N VAL A 75 2.37 -6.64 10.89
CA VAL A 75 3.18 -6.49 12.10
C VAL A 75 2.49 -5.47 12.99
N ALA A 76 2.42 -5.75 14.29
CA ALA A 76 2.11 -4.76 15.31
C ALA A 76 3.37 -4.47 16.15
N VAL A 77 3.49 -3.26 16.68
CA VAL A 77 4.61 -2.87 17.56
C VAL A 77 4.13 -2.84 19.01
N LYS A 78 5.04 -3.15 19.94
CA LYS A 78 4.79 -3.03 21.38
C LYS A 78 5.71 -1.97 21.99
N LYS A 79 5.12 -1.07 22.78
CA LYS A 79 5.84 -0.10 23.63
C LYS A 79 5.21 -0.05 25.01
N GLY A 80 5.95 -0.50 26.03
CA GLY A 80 5.43 -0.77 27.36
C GLY A 80 4.27 -1.76 27.29
N ASP A 81 3.13 -1.39 27.87
CA ASP A 81 1.92 -2.21 27.88
C ASP A 81 0.99 -1.99 26.69
N LYS A 82 1.38 -1.12 25.74
CA LYS A 82 0.56 -0.82 24.56
C LYS A 82 1.04 -1.60 23.34
N THR A 83 0.09 -2.23 22.66
CA THR A 83 0.25 -2.73 21.30
C THR A 83 -0.37 -1.73 20.36
N GLU A 84 0.36 -1.37 19.32
CA GLU A 84 -0.08 -0.45 18.28
C GLU A 84 -0.04 -1.16 16.92
N GLU A 85 -1.14 -1.03 16.19
CA GLU A 85 -1.27 -1.50 14.82
C GLU A 85 -0.79 -0.41 13.84
N PRO A 86 -0.34 -0.80 12.63
CA PRO A 86 0.02 0.18 11.63
C PRO A 86 -1.20 1.02 11.25
N SER A 87 -1.01 2.34 11.14
CA SER A 87 -2.03 3.25 10.62
C SER A 87 -1.99 3.32 9.10
N ARG A 88 -0.83 3.03 8.50
CA ARG A 88 -0.57 3.18 7.07
C ARG A 88 0.54 2.26 6.58
N ALA A 89 0.42 1.82 5.33
CA ALA A 89 1.44 1.11 4.59
C ALA A 89 1.78 1.83 3.27
N GLU A 90 3.06 1.83 2.92
CA GLU A 90 3.58 2.18 1.59
C GLU A 90 4.22 0.95 0.97
N PHE A 91 4.12 0.82 -0.36
CA PHE A 91 4.59 -0.35 -1.09
C PHE A 91 5.53 0.05 -2.21
N GLU A 92 6.71 -0.56 -2.25
CA GLU A 92 7.70 -0.44 -3.33
C GLU A 92 7.86 -1.80 -4.02
N LYS A 93 8.16 -1.77 -5.33
CA LYS A 93 8.26 -2.98 -6.16
C LYS A 93 9.69 -3.44 -6.42
N GLU A 94 10.64 -2.51 -6.48
CA GLU A 94 12.01 -2.79 -6.90
C GLU A 94 13.01 -1.96 -6.07
N PRO A 95 13.55 -2.50 -4.96
CA PRO A 95 13.25 -3.83 -4.41
C PRO A 95 11.85 -3.92 -3.76
N PRO A 96 11.24 -5.12 -3.64
CA PRO A 96 9.99 -5.29 -2.92
C PRO A 96 10.11 -4.89 -1.45
N LEU A 97 9.37 -3.86 -1.04
CA LEU A 97 9.40 -3.31 0.31
C LEU A 97 8.01 -2.90 0.75
N ILE A 98 7.68 -3.15 2.02
CA ILE A 98 6.52 -2.59 2.70
C ILE A 98 7.03 -1.68 3.81
N ARG A 99 6.69 -0.39 3.76
CA ARG A 99 6.92 0.52 4.89
C ARG A 99 5.64 0.68 5.69
N LEU A 100 5.67 0.26 6.96
CA LEU A 100 4.57 0.41 7.90
C LEU A 100 4.80 1.63 8.79
N HIS A 101 3.75 2.40 9.04
CA HIS A 101 3.78 3.58 9.91
C HIS A 101 2.86 3.39 11.12
N TYR A 102 3.33 3.84 12.28
CA TYR A 102 2.68 3.77 13.58
C TYR A 102 2.60 5.18 14.15
N GLU A 103 1.42 5.80 14.09
CA GLU A 103 1.21 7.21 14.41
C GLU A 103 1.37 7.55 15.90
N ASP A 104 0.88 6.70 16.80
CA ASP A 104 0.86 7.00 18.24
C ASP A 104 2.28 6.96 18.83
N CYS A 105 3.08 5.94 18.48
CA CYS A 105 4.48 5.86 18.91
C CYS A 105 5.43 6.63 17.97
N GLY A 106 5.01 6.97 16.75
CA GLY A 106 5.82 7.65 15.75
C GLY A 106 6.96 6.77 15.23
N VAL A 107 6.70 5.48 15.05
CA VAL A 107 7.65 4.50 14.50
C VAL A 107 7.31 4.21 13.04
N SER A 108 8.33 3.90 12.24
CA SER A 108 8.19 3.27 10.93
C SER A 108 9.01 1.99 10.88
N LEU A 109 8.46 0.93 10.27
CA LEU A 109 9.17 -0.32 9.99
C LEU A 109 9.29 -0.52 8.49
N ASP A 110 10.50 -0.84 8.01
CA ASP A 110 10.70 -1.28 6.63
C ASP A 110 10.79 -2.81 6.62
N ILE A 111 9.92 -3.43 5.83
CA ILE A 111 9.79 -4.88 5.68
C ILE A 111 10.21 -5.26 4.27
N ALA A 112 11.31 -5.98 4.14
CA ALA A 112 11.68 -6.62 2.88
C ALA A 112 10.76 -7.80 2.60
N VAL A 113 10.38 -7.97 1.33
CA VAL A 113 9.57 -9.11 0.88
C VAL A 113 10.37 -9.92 -0.14
N GLN A 114 10.41 -11.24 0.04
CA GLN A 114 11.00 -12.15 -0.92
C GLN A 114 10.01 -13.27 -1.25
N GLU A 115 9.69 -13.39 -2.54
CA GLU A 115 8.81 -14.44 -3.06
C GLU A 115 9.66 -15.53 -3.71
N THR A 116 9.35 -16.78 -3.38
CA THR A 116 9.89 -17.98 -4.03
C THR A 116 8.74 -18.84 -4.52
N GLU A 117 9.04 -19.92 -5.25
CA GLU A 117 8.00 -20.85 -5.71
C GLU A 117 7.21 -21.52 -4.58
N SER A 118 7.83 -21.71 -3.40
CA SER A 118 7.25 -22.47 -2.29
C SER A 118 6.79 -21.61 -1.11
N HIS A 119 7.35 -20.42 -0.94
CA HIS A 119 7.06 -19.56 0.20
C HIS A 119 7.32 -18.09 -0.09
N VAL A 120 6.74 -17.23 0.76
CA VAL A 120 7.03 -15.81 0.85
C VAL A 120 7.63 -15.54 2.22
N SER A 121 8.70 -14.75 2.28
CA SER A 121 9.27 -14.25 3.53
C SER A 121 9.05 -12.75 3.68
N PHE A 122 8.79 -12.33 4.92
CA PHE A 122 8.71 -10.95 5.34
C PHE A 122 9.78 -10.74 6.42
N GLU A 123 10.65 -9.76 6.23
CA GLU A 123 11.76 -9.49 7.14
C GLU A 123 11.80 -8.00 7.50
N ILE A 124 11.77 -7.68 8.80
CA ILE A 124 12.00 -6.30 9.24
C ILE A 124 13.49 -6.00 9.07
N ILE A 125 13.80 -5.13 8.10
CA ILE A 125 15.17 -4.72 7.80
C ILE A 125 15.54 -3.37 8.45
N ARG A 126 14.54 -2.61 8.91
CA ARG A 126 14.74 -1.32 9.58
C ARG A 126 13.56 -1.01 10.51
N ALA A 127 13.86 -0.40 11.65
CA ALA A 127 12.89 0.18 12.56
C ALA A 127 13.35 1.58 12.96
N GLU A 128 12.46 2.57 12.84
CA GLU A 128 12.83 3.97 13.03
C GLU A 128 11.76 4.82 13.74
N PRO A 129 12.08 5.44 14.88
CA PRO A 129 13.28 5.22 15.68
C PRO A 129 13.20 3.87 16.43
N SER A 130 14.30 3.12 16.47
CA SER A 130 14.30 1.73 16.99
C SER A 130 14.14 1.65 18.52
N ASP A 131 14.53 2.69 19.25
CA ASP A 131 14.41 2.78 20.72
C ASP A 131 12.95 2.91 21.20
N LYS A 132 12.03 3.20 20.29
CA LYS A 132 10.59 3.24 20.55
C LYS A 132 9.86 1.92 20.35
N VAL A 133 10.58 0.85 19.99
CA VAL A 133 10.02 -0.49 19.81
C VAL A 133 10.63 -1.43 20.86
N ASP A 134 9.80 -1.93 21.78
CA ASP A 134 10.26 -2.91 22.77
C ASP A 134 10.16 -4.34 22.21
N ALA A 135 9.16 -4.59 21.37
CA ALA A 135 8.96 -5.84 20.65
C ALA A 135 8.09 -5.63 19.41
N VAL A 136 8.09 -6.63 18.52
CA VAL A 136 7.17 -6.73 17.39
C VAL A 136 6.34 -8.00 17.48
N ILE A 137 5.11 -7.96 16.99
CA ILE A 137 4.19 -9.08 16.95
C ILE A 137 3.84 -9.32 15.47
N TRP A 138 4.18 -10.49 14.95
CA TRP A 138 3.85 -10.87 13.58
C TRP A 138 2.42 -11.41 13.48
N GLY A 139 1.67 -10.92 12.50
CA GLY A 139 0.43 -11.53 12.02
C GLY A 139 -0.82 -11.39 12.91
N THR A 140 -1.86 -12.08 12.46
CA THR A 140 -3.24 -12.11 13.00
C THR A 140 -3.39 -13.23 14.03
N VAL A 141 -4.17 -12.97 15.08
CA VAL A 141 -4.67 -14.00 16.00
C VAL A 141 -5.99 -14.59 15.46
N SER A 142 -6.06 -15.93 15.43
CA SER A 142 -7.21 -16.80 15.06
C SER A 142 -7.24 -17.30 13.60
N CYS A 143 -6.50 -18.38 13.32
CA CYS A 143 -6.90 -19.30 12.25
C CYS A 143 -8.13 -20.10 12.75
N ASP A 144 -9.20 -20.17 11.95
CA ASP A 144 -10.33 -21.05 12.23
C ASP A 144 -9.86 -22.50 12.23
N HIS A 145 -9.74 -23.09 13.43
CA HIS A 145 -9.43 -24.50 13.59
C HIS A 145 -10.73 -25.29 13.45
N GLN A 146 -11.29 -25.32 12.23
CA GLN A 146 -12.36 -26.25 11.93
C GLN A 146 -11.76 -27.66 12.05
N GLN A 147 -12.09 -28.34 13.15
CA GLN A 147 -11.85 -29.76 13.29
C GLN A 147 -12.71 -30.46 12.23
N ASP A 148 -12.09 -31.01 11.20
CA ASP A 148 -12.72 -32.00 10.35
C ASP A 148 -13.01 -33.24 11.22
N GLY A 149 -14.21 -33.26 11.79
CA GLY A 149 -14.76 -34.42 12.49
C GLY A 149 -15.60 -35.26 11.53
N GLY A 150 -15.27 -36.55 11.45
CA GLY A 150 -16.13 -37.61 10.88
C GLY A 150 -15.51 -38.38 9.73
#